data_AF-A0AAD4WST2-F1
#
_entry.id   AF-A0AAD4WST2-F1
#
_cell.length_a   1.000
_cell.length_b   1.000
_cell.length_c   1.000
_cell.angle_alpha   90.00
_cell.angle_beta   90.00
_cell.angle_gamma   90.00
#
_symmetry.space_group_name_H-M   'P 1'
#
loop_
_entity.id
_entity.type
_entity.pdbx_description
1 polymer ?
#
loop_
_entity_poly.entity_id
_entity_poly.type
_entity_poly.pdbx_seq_one_letter_code
_entity_poly.pdbx_strand_id
1 'polypeptide(L)'
;MTRSGGSDLRAPIFNGENYEFWKIRMRTIFKSHGIWDLVEKGFQIPYSKGKKVDDAGSSDSEKGALLMKDAKALGIIQGAVSDDIFPRISNEETSKGA
;
A
#
# COMPACT_ATOMS: atom_id res chain seq x y z
N MET A 1 -26.08 21.83 -0.23
CA MET A 1 -24.97 21.04 0.32
C MET A 1 -24.55 20.02 -0.73
N THR A 2 -23.61 20.34 -1.60
CA THR A 2 -23.12 19.41 -2.63
C THR A 2 -22.16 18.44 -1.97
N ARG A 3 -22.65 17.24 -1.61
CA ARG A 3 -21.80 16.11 -1.25
C ARG A 3 -21.11 15.68 -2.54
N SER A 4 -19.87 16.15 -2.74
CA SER A 4 -18.99 15.65 -3.79
C SER A 4 -18.80 14.16 -3.54
N GLY A 5 -19.57 13.35 -4.25
CA GLY A 5 -19.43 11.90 -4.29
C GLY A 5 -18.24 11.55 -5.16
N GLY A 6 -17.03 11.90 -4.70
CA GLY A 6 -15.87 11.12 -5.07
C GLY A 6 -16.11 9.73 -4.49
N SER A 7 -16.47 8.78 -5.34
CA SER A 7 -16.59 7.38 -4.95
C SER A 7 -15.19 6.86 -4.65
N ASP A 8 -14.64 7.24 -3.50
CA ASP A 8 -13.47 6.56 -2.95
C ASP A 8 -13.88 5.08 -2.87
N LEU A 9 -13.16 4.25 -3.64
CA LEU A 9 -13.38 2.81 -3.64
C LEU A 9 -13.01 2.30 -2.26
N ARG A 10 -13.99 2.30 -1.35
CA ARG A 10 -13.82 1.86 0.02
C ARG A 10 -13.43 0.38 0.00
N ALA A 11 -12.30 0.07 0.62
CA ALA A 11 -11.85 -1.29 0.73
C ALA A 11 -12.83 -2.14 1.55
N PRO A 12 -13.16 -3.37 1.10
CA PRO A 12 -13.95 -4.29 1.91
C PRO A 12 -13.14 -4.72 3.13
N ILE A 13 -13.80 -4.96 4.26
CA ILE A 13 -13.16 -5.48 5.47
C ILE A 13 -13.03 -7.01 5.34
N PHE A 14 -11.83 -7.53 5.55
CA PHE A 14 -11.54 -8.96 5.62
C PHE A 14 -11.65 -9.45 7.06
N ASN A 15 -12.55 -10.40 7.29
CA ASN A 15 -12.77 -11.07 8.57
C ASN A 15 -12.28 -12.53 8.58
N GLY A 16 -11.54 -12.95 7.54
CA GLY A 16 -11.10 -14.33 7.37
C GLY A 16 -11.95 -15.15 6.39
N GLU A 17 -13.09 -14.63 5.96
CA GLU A 17 -14.00 -15.30 5.02
C GLU A 17 -13.95 -14.68 3.62
N ASN A 18 -14.36 -15.44 2.60
CA ASN A 18 -14.48 -14.98 1.21
C ASN A 18 -13.22 -14.28 0.67
N TYR A 19 -12.03 -14.83 1.00
CA TYR A 19 -10.74 -14.27 0.62
C TYR A 19 -10.63 -13.95 -0.88
N GLU A 20 -11.14 -14.82 -1.76
CA GLU A 20 -11.12 -14.58 -3.21
C GLU A 20 -11.88 -13.31 -3.62
N PHE A 21 -13.06 -13.07 -3.05
CA PHE A 21 -13.83 -11.85 -3.32
C PHE A 21 -13.13 -10.61 -2.77
N TRP A 22 -12.59 -10.71 -1.55
CA TRP A 22 -11.82 -9.63 -0.94
C TRP A 22 -10.59 -9.27 -1.78
N LYS A 23 -9.82 -10.28 -2.19
CA LYS A 23 -8.62 -10.15 -3.02
C LYS A 23 -8.91 -9.50 -4.38
N ILE A 24 -10.00 -9.90 -5.06
CA ILE A 24 -10.40 -9.31 -6.34
C ILE A 24 -10.70 -7.81 -6.18
N ARG A 25 -11.43 -7.44 -5.12
CA ARG A 25 -11.76 -6.03 -4.83
C ARG A 25 -10.51 -5.23 -4.46
N MET A 26 -9.65 -5.75 -3.58
CA MET A 26 -8.38 -5.11 -3.22
C MET A 26 -7.48 -4.89 -4.44
N ARG A 27 -7.34 -5.90 -5.30
CA ARG A 27 -6.60 -5.78 -6.56
C ARG A 27 -7.16 -4.67 -7.45
N THR A 28 -8.47 -4.52 -7.49
CA THR A 28 -9.13 -3.47 -8.29
C THR A 28 -8.83 -2.08 -7.72
N ILE A 29 -8.88 -1.93 -6.38
CA ILE A 29 -8.55 -0.69 -5.67
C ILE A 29 -7.08 -0.30 -5.89
N PHE A 30 -6.15 -1.24 -5.78
CA PHE A 30 -4.74 -0.93 -6.00
C PHE A 30 -4.43 -0.57 -7.46
N LYS A 31 -5.09 -1.24 -8.41
CA LYS A 31 -4.98 -0.90 -9.83
C LYS A 31 -5.55 0.49 -10.14
N SER A 32 -6.70 0.86 -9.57
CA SER A 32 -7.28 2.19 -9.77
C SER A 32 -6.39 3.31 -9.21
N HIS A 33 -5.60 3.01 -8.19
CA HIS A 33 -4.64 3.93 -7.60
C HIS A 33 -3.24 3.90 -8.26
N GLY A 34 -3.00 3.00 -9.22
CA GLY A 34 -1.69 2.84 -9.85
C GLY A 34 -0.59 2.34 -8.91
N ILE A 35 -0.96 1.61 -7.84
CA ILE A 35 -0.03 1.11 -6.81
C ILE A 35 0.01 -0.43 -6.73
N TRP A 36 -0.69 -1.15 -7.60
CA TRP A 36 -0.71 -2.62 -7.63
C TRP A 36 0.69 -3.23 -7.76
N ASP A 37 1.53 -2.69 -8.65
CA ASP A 37 2.90 -3.18 -8.82
C ASP A 37 3.74 -3.08 -7.54
N LEU A 38 3.47 -2.09 -6.67
CA LEU A 38 4.17 -1.93 -5.41
C LEU A 38 3.75 -2.99 -4.38
N VAL A 39 2.46 -3.31 -4.33
CA VAL A 39 1.94 -4.37 -3.44
C VAL A 39 2.43 -5.75 -3.88
N GLU A 40 2.43 -6.01 -5.19
CA GLU A 40 2.79 -7.34 -5.74
C GLU A 40 4.31 -7.57 -5.76
N LYS A 41 5.09 -6.61 -6.27
CA LYS A 41 6.53 -6.77 -6.43
C LYS A 41 7.30 -6.31 -5.20
N GLY A 42 6.72 -5.41 -4.40
CA GLY A 42 7.38 -4.72 -3.32
C GLY A 42 8.18 -3.53 -3.85
N PHE A 43 8.35 -2.53 -3.00
CA PHE A 43 9.32 -1.48 -3.25
C PHE A 43 10.72 -1.99 -2.85
N GLN A 44 11.64 -2.09 -3.83
CA GLN A 44 13.06 -2.23 -3.51
C GLN A 44 13.57 -0.87 -3.05
N ILE A 45 13.50 -0.60 -1.75
CA ILE A 45 14.39 0.38 -1.14
C ILE A 45 15.81 -0.16 -1.38
N PRO A 46 16.70 0.50 -2.13
CA PRO A 46 18.11 0.26 -1.95
C PRO A 46 18.42 0.75 -0.53
N TYR A 47 18.30 -0.15 0.45
CA TYR A 47 18.71 0.07 1.82
C TYR A 47 20.22 0.32 1.77
N SER A 48 20.61 1.56 1.53
CA SER A 48 21.99 2.01 1.70
C SER A 48 22.24 2.11 3.19
N LYS A 49 22.32 0.96 3.86
CA LYS A 49 23.12 0.85 5.08
C LYS A 49 24.56 1.11 4.67
N GLY A 50 24.95 2.38 4.76
CA GLY A 50 26.35 2.77 4.92
C GLY A 50 27.21 2.89 3.66
N LYS A 51 26.71 3.41 2.54
CA LYS A 51 27.62 3.91 1.51
C LYS A 51 27.20 5.29 1.02
N LYS A 52 28.01 6.29 1.42
CA LYS A 52 28.15 7.55 0.70
C LYS A 52 28.47 7.17 -0.74
N VAL A 53 27.55 7.37 -1.66
CA VAL A 53 27.86 7.41 -3.08
C VAL A 53 27.14 8.62 -3.62
N ASP A 54 27.93 9.66 -3.78
CA ASP A 54 27.65 10.79 -4.63
C ASP A 54 27.12 10.27 -5.97
N ASP A 55 25.83 10.44 -6.23
CA ASP A 55 25.34 10.59 -7.58
C ASP A 55 24.11 11.51 -7.57
N ALA A 56 24.24 12.52 -8.41
CA ALA A 56 23.54 13.78 -8.33
C ALA A 56 22.11 13.70 -8.90
N GLY A 57 21.16 14.29 -8.18
CA GLY A 57 20.21 15.21 -8.82
C GLY A 57 18.81 14.71 -9.20
N SER A 58 18.49 13.40 -9.19
CA SER A 58 17.17 12.94 -9.68
C SER A 58 16.32 12.10 -8.70
N SER A 59 16.86 11.63 -7.58
CA SER A 59 16.31 10.42 -6.92
C SER A 59 15.44 10.64 -5.67
N ASP A 60 15.48 11.81 -5.02
CA ASP A 60 14.80 11.99 -3.71
C ASP A 60 13.28 12.16 -3.85
N SER A 61 12.83 12.87 -4.90
CA SER A 61 11.41 13.08 -5.21
C SER A 61 10.71 11.78 -5.62
N GLU A 62 11.34 10.97 -6.48
CA GLU A 62 10.80 9.67 -6.90
C GLU A 62 10.77 8.67 -5.74
N LYS A 63 11.82 8.62 -4.91
CA LYS A 63 11.83 7.79 -3.68
C LYS A 63 10.73 8.22 -2.71
N GLY A 64 10.58 9.53 -2.48
CA GLY A 64 9.49 10.07 -1.66
C GLY A 64 8.11 9.67 -2.19
N ALA A 65 7.90 9.77 -3.51
CA ALA A 65 6.66 9.35 -4.14
C ALA A 65 6.39 7.85 -4.02
N LEU A 66 7.42 6.99 -4.10
CA LEU A 66 7.28 5.55 -3.88
C LEU A 66 6.94 5.22 -2.42
N LEU A 67 7.61 5.86 -1.45
CA LEU A 67 7.30 5.72 -0.02
C LEU A 67 5.86 6.15 0.29
N MET A 68 5.40 7.28 -0.26
CA MET A 68 4.01 7.72 -0.10
C MET A 68 3.01 6.73 -0.71
N LYS A 69 3.33 6.14 -1.86
CA LYS A 69 2.47 5.13 -2.50
C LYS A 69 2.43 3.82 -1.71
N ASP A 70 3.57 3.38 -1.17
CA ASP A 70 3.64 2.18 -0.33
C ASP A 70 2.89 2.39 0.99
N ALA A 71 3.09 3.53 1.66
CA ALA A 71 2.33 3.91 2.86
C ALA A 71 0.82 3.99 2.58
N LYS A 72 0.42 4.52 1.41
CA LYS A 72 -0.97 4.51 0.97
C LYS A 72 -1.51 3.09 0.78
N ALA A 73 -0.74 2.22 0.15
CA ALA A 73 -1.13 0.82 -0.04
C ALA A 73 -1.27 0.10 1.31
N LEU A 74 -0.29 0.25 2.20
CA LEU A 74 -0.31 -0.33 3.55
C LEU A 74 -1.51 0.16 4.35
N GLY A 75 -1.81 1.46 4.33
CA GLY A 75 -2.99 2.01 5.00
C GLY A 75 -4.32 1.46 4.45
N ILE A 76 -4.39 1.20 3.14
CA ILE A 76 -5.56 0.53 2.54
C ILE A 76 -5.66 -0.91 3.02
N ILE A 77 -4.56 -1.69 3.08
CA ILE A 77 -4.57 -3.07 3.59
C ILE A 77 -5.00 -3.09 5.06
N GLN A 78 -4.39 -2.25 5.88
CA GLN A 78 -4.68 -2.11 7.31
C GLN A 78 -6.13 -1.70 7.58
N GLY A 79 -6.70 -0.79 6.80
CA GLY A 79 -8.12 -0.42 6.89
C GLY A 79 -9.08 -1.44 6.26
N ALA A 80 -8.56 -2.42 5.52
CA ALA A 80 -9.32 -3.46 4.83
C ALA A 80 -9.29 -4.80 5.56
N VAL A 81 -8.72 -4.87 6.77
CA VAL A 81 -8.77 -6.03 7.64
C VAL A 81 -9.59 -5.73 8.89
N SER A 82 -10.16 -6.76 9.48
CA SER A 82 -10.86 -6.68 10.78
C SER A 82 -9.86 -6.48 11.92
N ASP A 83 -10.36 -5.96 13.05
CA ASP A 83 -9.57 -5.77 14.27
C ASP A 83 -8.98 -7.09 14.81
N ASP A 84 -9.57 -8.23 14.47
CA ASP A 84 -9.05 -9.56 14.83
C ASP A 84 -7.83 -9.97 13.99
N ILE A 85 -7.74 -9.45 12.76
CA ILE A 85 -6.67 -9.77 11.80
C ILE A 85 -5.57 -8.71 11.82
N PHE A 86 -5.93 -7.45 12.06
CA PHE A 86 -5.00 -6.32 12.10
C PHE A 86 -3.73 -6.57 12.94
N PRO A 87 -3.79 -7.15 14.16
CA PRO A 87 -2.60 -7.42 14.95
C PRO A 87 -1.54 -8.26 14.21
N ARG A 88 -1.95 -9.12 13.28
CA ARG A 88 -1.04 -9.98 12.49
C ARG A 88 -0.18 -9.20 11.50
N ILE A 89 -0.70 -8.09 10.99
CA ILE A 89 -0.02 -7.25 9.99
C ILE A 89 0.44 -5.90 10.57
N SER A 90 0.23 -5.68 11.87
CA SER A 90 0.51 -4.40 12.53
C SER A 90 2.01 -4.05 12.61
N ASN A 91 2.89 -5.04 12.58
CA ASN A 91 4.34 -4.86 12.58
C ASN A 91 4.94 -4.71 11.17
N GLU A 92 4.12 -4.82 10.13
CA GLU A 92 4.59 -4.73 8.76
C GLU A 92 4.81 -3.26 8.36
N GLU A 93 6.03 -2.96 7.93
CA GLU A 93 6.43 -1.60 7.54
C GLU A 93 6.19 -1.31 6.05
N THR A 94 5.79 -2.33 5.27
CA THR A 94 5.59 -2.22 3.82
C THR A 94 4.31 -2.90 3.37
N SER A 95 3.73 -2.41 2.27
CA SER A 95 2.48 -3.00 1.73
C SER A 95 2.62 -4.43 1.21
N LYS A 96 3.84 -4.90 0.96
CA LYS A 96 4.12 -6.29 0.54
C LYS A 96 4.20 -7.26 1.73
N GLY A 97 4.59 -6.75 2.89
CA GLY A 97 4.74 -7.58 4.09
C GLY A 97 3.41 -7.85 4.79
N ALA A 98 2.47 -6.91 4.66
CA ALA A 98 1.08 -7.03 5.13
C ALA A 98 0.25 -8.02 4.29
#